data_AF-A0A137R0I7-F1
#
_entry.id   AF-A0A137R0I7-F1
#
_cell.length_a   1.000
_cell.length_b   1.000
_cell.length_c   1.000
_cell.angle_alpha   90.00
_cell.angle_beta   90.00
_cell.angle_gamma   90.00
#
_symmetry.space_group_name_H-M   'P 1'
#
loop_
_entity.id
_entity.type
_entity.pdbx_description
1 polymer ?
#
loop_
_entity_poly.entity_id
_entity_poly.type
_entity_poly.pdbx_seq_one_letter_code
_entity_poly.pdbx_strand_id
1 'polypeptide(L)'
;MNTHSTAAGLSLATNLIPDGDNLKIVSKFVSTEAKTSIQAHIPKSRSYLKIVDVPYPVTKEVTSSLTAALELSVGLAAQPRVMCNSRHSDTTTVWFNIWDSQSGSLLKKLVNQYITICNSRCVIRLAKA
;
A
#
# COMPACT_ATOMS: atom_id res chain seq x y z
N MET A 1 24.35 3.39 -17.13
CA MET A 1 23.75 2.67 -15.99
C MET A 1 24.73 2.84 -14.85
N ASN A 2 24.34 3.53 -13.78
CA ASN A 2 25.26 3.81 -12.68
C ASN A 2 24.92 2.85 -11.53
N THR A 3 25.94 2.13 -11.04
CA THR A 3 25.78 1.13 -9.99
C THR A 3 26.40 1.65 -8.70
N HIS A 4 25.62 1.72 -7.62
CA HIS A 4 26.13 2.05 -6.29
C HIS A 4 25.96 0.83 -5.38
N SER A 5 27.06 0.39 -4.77
CA SER A 5 27.06 -0.69 -3.78
C SER A 5 26.86 -0.07 -2.39
N THR A 6 25.85 -0.51 -1.66
CA THR A 6 25.71 -0.22 -0.22
C THR A 6 25.93 -1.51 0.56
N ALA A 7 26.29 -1.41 1.84
CA ALA A 7 26.67 -2.56 2.66
C ALA A 7 25.58 -3.67 2.82
N ALA A 8 24.39 -3.50 2.25
CA ALA A 8 23.28 -4.46 2.28
C ALA A 8 22.56 -4.67 0.92
N GLY A 9 23.04 -4.11 -0.19
CA GLY A 9 22.37 -4.29 -1.49
C GLY A 9 22.98 -3.52 -2.67
N LEU A 10 22.47 -3.82 -3.88
CA LEU A 10 22.85 -3.18 -5.14
C LEU A 10 21.72 -2.24 -5.60
N SER A 11 22.06 -0.99 -5.93
CA SER A 11 21.13 -0.04 -6.55
C SER A 11 21.52 0.24 -7.99
N LEU A 12 20.55 0.12 -8.90
CA LEU A 12 20.72 0.35 -10.34
C LEU A 12 19.90 1.56 -10.77
N ALA A 13 20.59 2.64 -11.15
CA ALA A 13 19.93 3.81 -11.71
C ALA A 13 19.63 3.58 -13.21
N THR A 14 18.36 3.76 -13.59
CA THR A 14 17.87 3.67 -14.97
C THR A 14 17.11 4.93 -15.34
N ASN A 15 17.08 5.27 -16.63
CA ASN A 15 16.34 6.41 -17.17
C ASN A 15 14.91 6.04 -17.62
N LEU A 16 14.52 4.77 -17.49
CA LEU A 16 13.21 4.22 -17.85
C LEU A 16 12.63 3.50 -16.63
N ILE A 17 11.31 3.49 -16.49
CA ILE A 17 10.65 2.74 -15.40
C ILE A 17 10.73 1.25 -15.75
N PRO A 18 11.44 0.42 -14.96
CA PRO A 18 11.52 -1.01 -15.22
C PRO A 18 10.13 -1.64 -15.07
N ASP A 19 9.78 -2.57 -15.95
CA ASP A 19 8.62 -3.45 -15.79
C ASP A 19 9.02 -4.83 -15.24
N GLY A 20 8.05 -5.75 -15.18
CA GLY A 20 8.28 -7.10 -14.66
C GLY A 20 9.31 -7.91 -15.45
N ASP A 21 9.42 -7.72 -16.76
CA ASP A 21 10.37 -8.47 -17.59
C ASP A 21 11.77 -7.89 -17.49
N ASN A 22 11.89 -6.56 -17.40
CA ASN A 22 13.15 -5.90 -17.07
C ASN A 22 13.70 -6.38 -15.72
N LEU A 23 12.84 -6.52 -14.69
CA LEU A 23 13.26 -7.04 -13.39
C LEU A 23 13.75 -8.49 -13.46
N LYS A 24 13.11 -9.36 -14.25
CA LYS A 24 13.55 -10.76 -14.42
C LYS A 24 14.91 -10.85 -15.10
N ILE A 25 15.15 -10.02 -16.11
CA ILE A 25 16.43 -9.99 -16.82
C ILE A 25 17.54 -9.58 -15.85
N VAL A 26 17.32 -8.49 -15.11
CA VAL A 26 18.26 -7.98 -14.12
C VAL A 26 18.49 -9.01 -13.01
N SER A 27 17.43 -9.59 -12.43
CA SER A 27 17.56 -10.59 -11.37
C SER A 27 18.32 -11.81 -11.85
N LYS A 28 18.04 -12.31 -13.06
CA LYS A 28 18.73 -13.46 -13.66
C LYS A 28 20.21 -13.16 -13.87
N PHE A 29 20.52 -12.01 -14.49
CA PHE A 29 21.89 -11.58 -14.76
C PHE A 29 22.72 -11.47 -13.47
N VAL A 30 22.21 -10.73 -12.47
CA VAL A 30 22.92 -10.54 -11.21
C VAL A 30 23.00 -11.85 -10.42
N SER A 31 21.98 -12.72 -10.48
CA SER A 31 22.02 -14.02 -9.81
C SER A 31 23.08 -14.96 -10.39
N THR A 32 23.29 -14.94 -11.72
CA THR A 32 24.34 -15.71 -12.38
C THR A 32 25.73 -15.26 -11.92
N GLU A 33 25.96 -13.95 -11.89
CA GLU A 33 27.24 -13.38 -11.46
C GLU A 33 27.50 -13.60 -9.96
N ALA A 34 26.49 -13.37 -9.13
CA ALA A 34 26.60 -13.52 -7.67
C ALA A 34 26.53 -14.98 -7.20
N LYS A 35 26.26 -15.93 -8.09
CA LYS A 35 26.03 -17.36 -7.79
C LYS A 35 25.02 -17.60 -6.67
N THR A 36 24.04 -16.70 -6.55
CA THR A 36 22.99 -16.74 -5.53
C THR A 36 21.69 -16.19 -6.10
N SER A 37 20.55 -16.63 -5.58
CA SER A 37 19.26 -16.14 -6.03
C SER A 37 19.01 -14.74 -5.47
N ILE A 38 18.83 -13.76 -6.37
CA ILE A 38 18.60 -12.36 -6.00
C ILE A 38 17.19 -11.95 -6.41
N GLN A 39 16.51 -11.27 -5.49
CA GLN A 39 15.21 -10.68 -5.76
C GLN A 39 15.37 -9.21 -6.16
N ALA A 40 14.92 -8.84 -7.35
CA ALA A 40 14.90 -7.46 -7.81
C ALA A 40 13.52 -6.84 -7.54
N HIS A 41 13.49 -5.61 -7.01
CA HIS A 41 12.26 -4.86 -6.75
C HIS A 41 12.39 -3.43 -7.27
N ILE A 42 11.29 -2.91 -7.82
CA ILE A 42 11.18 -1.47 -8.11
C ILE A 42 10.91 -0.73 -6.79
N PRO A 43 11.55 0.42 -6.54
CA PRO A 43 11.17 1.28 -5.42
C PRO A 43 9.67 1.61 -5.46
N LYS A 44 8.93 1.17 -4.43
CA LYS A 44 7.50 1.48 -4.31
C LYS A 44 7.31 2.75 -3.49
N SER A 45 6.40 3.61 -3.93
CA SER A 45 5.96 4.75 -3.15
C SER A 45 4.97 4.29 -2.07
N ARG A 46 4.79 5.11 -1.04
CA ARG A 46 3.73 4.94 -0.04
C ARG A 46 2.62 5.93 -0.34
N SER A 47 1.42 5.40 -0.55
CA SER A 47 0.21 6.18 -0.72
C SER A 47 -0.60 6.15 0.57
N TYR A 48 -1.09 7.32 1.00
CA TYR A 48 -1.80 7.52 2.25
C TYR A 48 -3.29 7.72 1.98
N LEU A 49 -4.13 6.86 2.57
CA LEU A 49 -5.57 6.84 2.37
C LEU A 49 -6.29 6.83 3.70
N LYS A 50 -7.57 7.19 3.64
CA LYS A 50 -8.50 7.05 4.76
C LYS A 50 -9.84 6.51 4.31
N ILE A 51 -10.47 5.72 5.17
CA ILE A 51 -11.87 5.33 5.06
C ILE A 51 -12.63 6.22 6.02
N VAL A 52 -13.64 6.93 5.51
CA VAL A 52 -14.52 7.76 6.34
C VAL A 52 -15.88 7.07 6.50
N ASP A 53 -16.63 7.53 7.50
CA ASP A 53 -17.98 7.05 7.85
C ASP A 53 -18.00 5.58 8.30
N VAL A 54 -16.92 5.09 8.91
CA VAL A 54 -16.86 3.75 9.50
C VAL A 54 -17.65 3.75 10.82
N PRO A 55 -18.52 2.76 11.09
CA PRO A 55 -19.31 2.71 12.33
C PRO A 55 -18.47 2.75 13.61
N TYR A 56 -18.96 3.47 14.62
CA TYR A 56 -18.41 3.55 15.97
C TYR A 56 -19.49 3.12 17.00
N PRO A 57 -19.14 2.40 18.09
CA PRO A 57 -17.80 1.99 18.50
C PRO A 57 -17.22 0.91 17.60
N VAL A 58 -15.88 0.89 17.47
CA VAL A 58 -15.19 -0.18 16.74
C VAL A 58 -15.23 -1.47 17.57
N THR A 59 -16.15 -2.36 17.21
CA THR A 59 -16.30 -3.70 17.79
C THR A 59 -15.40 -4.70 17.07
N LYS A 60 -15.30 -5.93 17.60
CA LYS A 60 -14.59 -7.02 16.93
C LYS A 60 -15.11 -7.29 15.51
N GLU A 61 -16.42 -7.15 15.30
CA GLU A 61 -17.07 -7.31 14.01
C GLU A 61 -16.66 -6.22 13.00
N VAL A 62 -16.55 -4.96 13.48
CA VAL A 62 -16.03 -3.86 12.67
C VAL A 62 -14.58 -4.12 12.28
N THR A 63 -13.76 -4.58 13.23
CA THR A 63 -12.35 -4.90 12.93
C THR A 63 -12.19 -6.07 11.96
N SER A 64 -12.98 -7.15 12.09
CA SER A 64 -12.89 -8.29 11.16
C SER A 64 -13.37 -7.91 9.77
N SER A 65 -14.46 -7.17 9.67
CA SER A 65 -14.97 -6.65 8.39
C SER A 65 -13.97 -5.70 7.74
N LEU A 66 -13.34 -4.82 8.52
CA LEU A 66 -12.30 -3.90 8.05
C LEU A 66 -11.05 -4.64 7.58
N THR A 67 -10.59 -5.65 8.33
CA THR A 67 -9.44 -6.47 7.92
C THR A 67 -9.75 -7.22 6.64
N ALA A 68 -10.90 -7.90 6.54
CA ALA A 68 -11.32 -8.57 5.33
C ALA A 68 -11.40 -7.60 4.14
N ALA A 69 -11.97 -6.42 4.35
CA ALA A 69 -12.05 -5.33 3.37
C ALA A 69 -10.68 -4.87 2.86
N LEU A 70 -9.68 -4.77 3.74
CA LEU A 70 -8.34 -4.30 3.41
C LEU A 70 -7.44 -5.42 2.83
N GLU A 71 -7.57 -6.65 3.35
CA GLU A 71 -6.84 -7.83 2.88
C GLU A 71 -7.24 -8.25 1.47
N LEU A 72 -8.49 -8.00 1.06
CA LEU A 72 -8.99 -8.43 -0.26
C LEU A 72 -8.41 -7.65 -1.44
N SER A 73 -7.69 -6.54 -1.22
CA SER A 73 -7.41 -5.60 -2.33
C SER A 73 -6.01 -4.99 -2.34
N VAL A 74 -5.31 -4.88 -1.20
CA VAL A 74 -4.09 -4.05 -1.18
C VAL A 74 -3.01 -4.53 -0.22
N GLY A 75 -1.77 -4.63 -0.72
CA GLY A 75 -0.59 -4.79 0.12
C GLY A 75 -0.39 -3.57 1.02
N LEU A 76 -0.86 -3.66 2.26
CA LEU A 76 -0.70 -2.61 3.27
C LEU A 76 0.78 -2.36 3.56
N ALA A 77 1.16 -1.08 3.60
CA ALA A 77 2.52 -0.65 3.95
C ALA A 77 2.73 -0.48 5.46
N ALA A 78 1.64 -0.36 6.21
CA ALA A 78 1.64 -0.25 7.66
C ALA A 78 0.29 -0.72 8.23
N GLN A 79 0.26 -0.99 9.54
CA GLN A 79 -0.99 -1.31 10.23
C GLN A 79 -1.97 -0.11 10.17
N PRO A 80 -3.26 -0.35 9.85
CA PRO A 80 -4.28 0.69 9.85
C PRO A 80 -4.47 1.31 11.24
N ARG A 81 -4.83 2.59 11.28
CA ARG A 81 -5.08 3.36 12.50
C ARG A 81 -6.51 3.85 12.53
N VAL A 82 -7.20 3.60 13.63
CA VAL A 82 -8.58 4.04 13.84
C VAL A 82 -8.57 5.34 14.64
N MET A 83 -9.29 6.36 14.17
CA MET A 83 -9.43 7.65 14.83
C MET A 83 -10.90 8.06 14.90
N CYS A 84 -11.45 8.15 16.11
CA CYS A 84 -12.81 8.66 16.30
C CYS A 84 -12.90 10.13 15.89
N ASN A 85 -13.96 10.52 15.16
CA ASN A 85 -14.09 11.88 14.64
C ASN A 85 -14.36 12.92 15.75
N SER A 86 -15.07 12.52 16.81
CA SER A 86 -15.33 13.35 18.00
C SER A 86 -15.72 12.48 19.20
N ARG A 87 -15.79 13.03 20.42
CA ARG A 87 -16.20 12.29 21.62
C ARG A 87 -17.60 11.65 21.50
N HIS A 88 -18.49 12.25 20.73
CA HIS A 88 -19.88 11.84 20.59
C HIS A 88 -20.24 11.41 19.16
N SER A 89 -19.23 11.16 18.33
CA SER A 89 -19.44 10.68 16.96
C SER A 89 -19.86 9.21 16.96
N ASP A 90 -20.84 8.89 16.13
CA ASP A 90 -21.23 7.52 15.76
C ASP A 90 -20.38 6.97 14.59
N THR A 91 -19.46 7.79 14.07
CA THR A 91 -18.52 7.41 13.01
C THR A 91 -17.06 7.62 13.41
N THR A 92 -16.19 6.84 12.78
CA THR A 92 -14.73 6.89 12.92
C THR A 92 -14.06 6.94 11.55
N THR A 93 -12.84 7.46 11.51
CA THR A 93 -11.99 7.47 10.32
C THR A 93 -10.89 6.44 10.49
N VAL A 94 -10.71 5.57 9.50
CA VAL A 94 -9.61 4.60 9.46
C VAL A 94 -8.55 5.07 8.49
N TRP A 95 -7.35 5.35 8.98
CA TRP A 95 -6.18 5.72 8.20
C TRP A 95 -5.38 4.48 7.85
N PHE A 96 -4.93 4.36 6.60
CA PHE A 96 -4.13 3.23 6.16
C PHE A 96 -3.16 3.63 5.06
N ASN A 97 -2.04 2.90 5.00
CA ASN A 97 -0.98 3.15 4.04
C ASN A 97 -0.87 1.95 3.13
N ILE A 98 -0.67 2.19 1.84
CA ILE A 98 -0.53 1.15 0.84
C ILE A 98 0.81 1.28 0.12
N TRP A 99 1.38 0.15 -0.28
CA TRP A 99 2.46 0.17 -1.27
C TRP A 99 1.87 0.47 -2.64
N ASP A 100 2.40 1.49 -3.30
CA ASP A 100 1.92 1.96 -4.59
C ASP A 100 3.07 2.13 -5.58
N SER A 101 2.73 2.16 -6.85
CA SER A 101 3.56 2.72 -7.91
C SER A 101 3.92 4.18 -7.62
N GLN A 102 5.03 4.65 -8.16
CA GLN A 102 5.45 6.04 -8.04
C GLN A 102 4.43 7.04 -8.62
N SER A 103 3.62 6.61 -9.61
CA SER A 103 2.56 7.42 -10.23
C SER A 103 1.23 7.42 -9.45
N GLY A 104 1.16 6.68 -8.34
CA GLY A 104 -0.04 6.60 -7.50
C GLY A 104 -1.21 5.86 -8.16
N SER A 105 -0.93 4.92 -9.08
CA SER A 105 -1.96 4.23 -9.86
C SER A 105 -2.96 3.46 -8.99
N LEU A 106 -2.50 2.82 -7.92
CA LEU A 106 -3.36 2.06 -7.02
C LEU A 106 -4.21 3.01 -6.16
N LEU A 107 -3.61 4.10 -5.66
CA LEU A 107 -4.33 5.18 -5.01
C LEU A 107 -5.43 5.77 -5.91
N LYS A 108 -5.14 6.07 -7.18
CA LYS A 108 -6.15 6.60 -8.12
C LYS A 108 -7.31 5.64 -8.35
N LYS A 109 -7.03 4.33 -8.35
CA LYS A 109 -8.05 3.28 -8.49
C LYS A 109 -8.96 3.18 -7.25
N LEU A 110 -8.38 3.38 -6.06
CA LEU A 110 -9.06 3.20 -4.78
C LEU A 110 -9.79 4.46 -4.28
N VAL A 111 -9.29 5.65 -4.60
CA VAL A 111 -9.94 6.90 -4.19
C VAL A 111 -11.35 6.98 -4.75
N ASN A 112 -12.30 7.40 -3.92
CA ASN A 112 -13.73 7.47 -4.19
C ASN A 112 -14.40 6.11 -4.43
N GLN A 113 -13.70 5.00 -4.19
CA GLN A 113 -14.35 3.69 -4.10
C GLN A 113 -15.11 3.56 -2.77
N TYR A 114 -16.13 2.70 -2.79
CA TYR A 114 -16.91 2.37 -1.63
C TYR A 114 -16.56 0.98 -1.12
N ILE A 115 -16.61 0.83 0.20
CA ILE A 115 -16.40 -0.45 0.87
C ILE A 115 -17.47 -0.64 1.93
N THR A 116 -17.97 -1.87 2.04
CA THR A 116 -19.00 -2.20 3.03
C THR A 116 -18.32 -2.72 4.28
N ILE A 117 -18.54 -2.07 5.42
CA ILE A 117 -18.05 -2.47 6.74
C ILE A 117 -19.26 -2.54 7.67
N CYS A 118 -19.56 -3.71 8.25
CA CYS A 118 -20.72 -3.91 9.12
C CYS A 118 -22.01 -3.32 8.56
N ASN A 119 -22.36 -3.69 7.31
CA ASN A 119 -23.52 -3.20 6.56
C ASN A 119 -23.56 -1.69 6.29
N SER A 120 -22.49 -0.95 6.60
CA SER A 120 -22.37 0.48 6.35
C SER A 120 -21.48 0.73 5.14
N ARG A 121 -21.95 1.58 4.22
CA ARG A 121 -21.22 1.94 3.01
C ARG A 121 -20.24 3.07 3.30
N CYS A 122 -18.97 2.72 3.45
CA CYS A 122 -17.89 3.65 3.77
C CYS A 122 -17.17 4.08 2.49
N VAL A 123 -16.59 5.28 2.46
CA VAL A 123 -15.89 5.80 1.27
C VAL A 123 -14.39 5.96 1.50
N ILE A 124 -13.59 5.54 0.53
CA ILE A 124 -12.14 5.71 0.53
C ILE A 124 -11.81 7.10 -0.01
N ARG A 125 -10.98 7.85 0.73
CA ARG A 125 -10.53 9.19 0.40
C ARG A 125 -9.02 9.29 0.51
N LEU A 126 -8.48 10.32 -0.12
CA LEU A 126 -7.09 10.73 0.10
C LEU A 126 -6.91 11.19 1.54
N ALA A 127 -5.80 10.77 2.15
CA ALA A 127 -5.28 11.45 3.32
C ALA A 127 -4.71 12.80 2.85
N LYS A 128 -5.38 13.90 3.19
CA LYS A 128 -4.85 15.24 2.94
C LYS A 128 -3.82 15.54 4.04
N ALA A 129 -2.63 15.98 3.63
CA ALA A 129 -1.62 16.53 4.54
C ALA A 129 -2.05 17.91 5.04
#